data_AF-A0AAJ2HKP1-F1
#
_entry.id   AF-A0AAJ2HKP1-F1
#
_cell.length_a   1.000
_cell.length_b   1.000
_cell.length_c   1.000
_cell.angle_alpha   90.00
_cell.angle_beta   90.00
_cell.angle_gamma   90.00
#
_symmetry.space_group_name_H-M   'P 1'
#
loop_
_entity.id
_entity.type
_entity.pdbx_description
1 polymer ?
#
loop_
_entity_poly.entity_id
_entity_poly.type
_entity_poly.pdbx_seq_one_letter_code
_entity_poly.pdbx_strand_id
1 'polypeptide(L)'
;MDFLANYGLLILLIALLVFMFWSSRRRMQRQKLEQEERARQTVPGAEVLLQGGLYGTIVEYDPENLDQPAIVELAPGVEIKVHSQAILRVVSPTEGAVSEDDYLAAEQSHEEYAEAVADGEITSISDDRRAAGAHEAIDPDAEPGKPQA
;
A
#
# COMPACT_ATOMS: atom_id res chain seq x y z
N MET A 1 -45.57 17.06 -23.21
CA MET A 1 -44.09 17.06 -23.06
C MET A 1 -43.64 15.93 -22.12
N ASP A 2 -44.50 14.95 -21.88
CA ASP A 2 -44.37 13.99 -20.77
C ASP A 2 -43.64 12.71 -21.16
N PHE A 3 -43.53 12.44 -22.48
CA PHE A 3 -42.74 11.34 -23.03
C PHE A 3 -41.24 11.53 -22.77
N LEU A 4 -40.70 12.74 -22.96
CA LEU A 4 -39.30 13.01 -22.62
C LEU A 4 -39.05 12.98 -21.10
N ALA A 5 -40.04 13.34 -20.26
CA ALA A 5 -39.86 13.31 -18.81
C ALA A 5 -39.89 11.88 -18.26
N ASN A 6 -40.85 11.06 -18.71
CA ASN A 6 -41.03 9.70 -18.21
C ASN A 6 -40.03 8.69 -18.82
N TYR A 7 -39.73 8.83 -20.11
CA TYR A 7 -38.73 7.99 -20.78
C TYR A 7 -37.33 8.60 -20.74
N GLY A 8 -37.16 9.91 -20.54
CA GLY A 8 -35.83 10.52 -20.41
C GLY A 8 -35.10 10.10 -19.14
N LEU A 9 -35.81 9.95 -18.02
CA LEU A 9 -35.22 9.36 -16.81
C LEU A 9 -34.80 7.89 -17.07
N LEU A 10 -35.62 7.12 -17.78
CA LEU A 10 -35.34 5.73 -18.13
C LEU A 10 -34.14 5.61 -19.09
N ILE A 11 -34.07 6.48 -20.11
CA ILE A 11 -32.97 6.54 -21.09
C ILE A 11 -31.67 6.99 -20.39
N LEU A 12 -31.74 7.95 -19.47
CA LEU A 12 -30.58 8.41 -18.69
C LEU A 12 -30.07 7.30 -17.75
N LEU A 13 -30.97 6.56 -17.09
CA LEU A 13 -30.62 5.41 -16.26
C LEU A 13 -29.92 4.32 -17.07
N ILE A 14 -30.46 3.97 -18.25
CA ILE A 14 -29.86 2.97 -19.15
C ILE A 14 -28.49 3.43 -19.65
N ALA A 15 -28.34 4.71 -20.02
CA ALA A 15 -27.06 5.28 -20.44
C ALA A 15 -26.00 5.22 -19.34
N LEU A 16 -26.38 5.51 -18.08
CA LEU A 16 -25.49 5.44 -16.92
C LEU A 16 -25.07 3.99 -16.63
N LEU A 17 -25.98 3.03 -16.73
CA LEU A 17 -25.69 1.60 -16.57
C LEU A 17 -24.72 1.08 -17.63
N VAL A 18 -24.91 1.46 -18.90
CA VAL A 18 -24.00 1.10 -19.99
C VAL A 18 -22.62 1.75 -19.79
N PHE A 19 -22.57 3.01 -19.39
CA PHE A 19 -21.33 3.72 -19.09
C PHE A 19 -20.58 3.10 -17.90
N MET A 20 -21.28 2.75 -16.82
CA MET A 20 -20.71 2.08 -15.65
C MET A 20 -20.19 0.69 -16.01
N PHE A 21 -20.93 -0.08 -16.83
CA PHE A 21 -20.49 -1.40 -17.27
C PHE A 21 -19.24 -1.31 -18.18
N TRP A 22 -19.17 -0.33 -19.08
CA TRP A 22 -18.01 -0.10 -19.92
C TRP A 22 -16.78 0.36 -19.11
N SER A 23 -16.97 1.28 -18.16
CA SER A 23 -15.94 1.77 -17.25
C SER A 23 -15.44 0.67 -16.30
N SER A 24 -16.36 -0.09 -15.70
CA SER A 24 -16.04 -1.21 -14.81
C SER A 24 -15.30 -2.33 -15.55
N ARG A 25 -15.75 -2.69 -16.75
CA ARG A 25 -15.06 -3.71 -17.56
C ARG A 25 -13.63 -3.29 -17.93
N ARG A 26 -13.40 -1.99 -18.17
CA ARG A 26 -12.07 -1.43 -18.43
C ARG A 26 -11.20 -1.38 -17.15
N ARG A 27 -11.78 -1.06 -16.00
CA ARG A 27 -11.10 -1.08 -14.68
C ARG A 27 -10.72 -2.50 -14.26
N MET A 28 -11.62 -3.47 -14.45
CA MET A 28 -11.40 -4.88 -14.11
C MET A 28 -10.30 -5.52 -14.96
N GLN A 29 -10.14 -5.11 -16.23
CA GLN A 29 -9.03 -5.58 -17.06
C GLN A 29 -7.68 -5.04 -16.58
N ARG A 30 -7.61 -3.77 -16.16
CA ARG A 30 -6.38 -3.18 -15.60
C ARG A 30 -5.98 -3.85 -14.29
N GLN A 31 -6.93 -4.07 -13.39
CA GLN A 31 -6.68 -4.76 -12.12
C GLN A 31 -6.21 -6.21 -12.31
N LYS A 32 -6.73 -6.93 -13.31
CA LYS A 32 -6.28 -8.28 -13.62
C LYS A 32 -4.86 -8.30 -14.19
N LEU A 33 -4.51 -7.36 -15.06
CA LEU A 33 -3.16 -7.25 -15.61
C LEU A 33 -2.15 -6.88 -14.51
N GLU A 34 -2.48 -5.95 -13.62
CA GLU A 34 -1.63 -5.60 -12.47
C GLU A 34 -1.45 -6.77 -11.49
N GLN A 35 -2.47 -7.61 -11.31
CA GLN A 35 -2.38 -8.83 -10.50
C GLN A 35 -1.51 -9.90 -11.17
N GLU A 36 -1.64 -10.09 -12.48
CA GLU A 36 -0.82 -11.02 -13.25
C GLU A 36 0.65 -10.57 -13.30
N GLU A 37 0.94 -9.27 -13.41
CA GLU A 37 2.31 -8.75 -13.39
C GLU A 37 2.99 -8.94 -12.03
N ARG A 38 2.26 -8.72 -10.92
CA ARG A 38 2.76 -9.01 -9.58
C ARG A 38 3.01 -10.50 -9.34
N ALA A 39 2.17 -11.38 -9.92
CA ALA A 39 2.36 -12.82 -9.83
C ALA A 39 3.52 -13.32 -10.72
N ARG A 40 3.71 -12.72 -11.91
CA ARG A 40 4.79 -13.08 -12.84
C ARG A 40 6.18 -12.67 -12.35
N GLN A 41 6.28 -11.69 -11.44
CA GLN A 41 7.56 -11.27 -10.88
C GLN A 41 8.04 -12.18 -9.74
N THR A 42 7.16 -12.92 -9.08
CA THR A 42 7.54 -13.85 -8.00
C THR A 42 7.89 -15.23 -8.55
N VAL A 43 8.97 -15.29 -9.32
CA VAL A 43 9.51 -16.55 -9.86
C VAL A 43 10.48 -17.17 -8.84
N PRO A 44 10.46 -18.49 -8.61
CA PRO A 44 11.51 -19.18 -7.87
C PRO A 44 12.90 -18.86 -8.45
N GLY A 45 13.86 -18.53 -7.60
CA GLY A 45 15.20 -18.04 -7.96
C GLY A 45 15.36 -16.52 -7.87
N ALA A 46 14.32 -15.77 -7.52
CA ALA A 46 14.43 -14.34 -7.29
C ALA A 46 14.98 -14.01 -5.90
N GLU A 47 15.81 -12.97 -5.84
CA GLU A 47 16.31 -12.42 -4.57
C GLU A 47 15.18 -11.63 -3.89
N VAL A 48 14.99 -11.83 -2.58
CA VAL A 48 13.92 -11.23 -1.80
C VAL A 48 14.45 -10.59 -0.53
N LEU A 49 13.83 -9.47 -0.15
CA LEU A 49 14.05 -8.85 1.16
C LEU A 49 12.97 -9.33 2.13
N LEU A 50 13.40 -9.91 3.24
CA LEU A 50 12.53 -10.40 4.31
C LEU A 50 12.26 -9.32 5.38
N GLN A 51 11.17 -9.49 6.15
CA GLN A 51 10.85 -8.69 7.34
C GLN A 51 11.92 -8.91 8.41
N GLY A 52 12.94 -8.05 8.40
CA GLY A 52 14.16 -8.20 9.20
C GLY A 52 15.41 -7.67 8.51
N GLY A 53 15.32 -7.25 7.24
CA GLY A 53 16.47 -6.73 6.51
C GLY A 53 17.38 -7.81 5.92
N LEU A 54 16.95 -9.07 5.98
CA LEU A 54 17.67 -10.22 5.44
C LEU A 54 17.36 -10.39 3.96
N TYR A 55 18.39 -10.59 3.15
CA TYR A 55 18.28 -10.93 1.74
C TYR A 55 18.46 -12.44 1.58
N GLY A 56 17.68 -13.03 0.67
CA GLY A 56 17.79 -14.45 0.34
C GLY A 56 17.17 -14.75 -1.01
N THR A 57 17.36 -15.97 -1.51
CA THR A 57 16.82 -16.42 -2.79
C THR A 57 15.65 -17.37 -2.53
N ILE A 58 14.52 -17.17 -3.22
CA ILE A 58 13.40 -18.11 -3.13
C ILE A 58 13.80 -19.43 -3.79
N VAL A 59 13.75 -20.52 -3.04
CA VAL A 59 13.93 -21.89 -3.57
C VAL A 59 12.57 -22.50 -3.94
N GLU A 60 11.58 -22.31 -3.07
CA GLU A 60 10.23 -22.82 -3.27
C GLU A 60 9.20 -21.80 -2.77
N TYR A 61 8.26 -21.43 -3.64
CA TYR A 61 7.19 -20.48 -3.33
C TYR A 61 5.95 -20.86 -4.12
N ASP A 62 4.80 -20.88 -3.43
CA ASP A 62 3.50 -21.08 -4.04
C ASP A 62 2.79 -19.71 -4.18
N PRO A 63 2.72 -19.14 -5.40
CA PRO A 63 2.06 -17.86 -5.64
C PRO A 63 0.54 -17.93 -5.54
N GLU A 64 -0.06 -19.12 -5.61
CA GLU A 64 -1.50 -19.31 -5.56
C GLU A 64 -1.99 -19.58 -4.13
N ASN A 65 -1.10 -20.03 -3.23
CA ASN A 65 -1.42 -20.39 -1.87
C ASN A 65 -0.47 -19.74 -0.84
N LEU A 66 -0.81 -18.50 -0.45
CA LEU A 66 -0.04 -17.73 0.54
C LEU A 66 -0.13 -18.28 1.97
N ASP A 67 -0.98 -19.27 2.27
CA ASP A 67 -1.02 -19.89 3.60
C ASP A 67 0.13 -20.89 3.82
N GLN A 68 0.83 -21.27 2.75
CA GLN A 68 1.98 -22.18 2.83
C GLN A 68 3.29 -21.43 3.12
N PRO A 69 4.19 -22.04 3.91
CA PRO A 69 5.52 -21.48 4.15
C PRO A 69 6.38 -21.55 2.88
N ALA A 70 7.02 -20.44 2.53
CA ALA A 70 8.01 -20.36 1.47
C ALA A 70 9.38 -20.85 1.96
N ILE A 71 10.17 -21.45 1.08
CA ILE A 71 11.56 -21.84 1.36
C ILE A 71 12.48 -20.81 0.72
N VAL A 72 13.32 -20.19 1.55
CA VAL A 72 14.29 -19.16 1.15
C VAL A 72 15.68 -19.58 1.58
N GLU A 73 16.63 -19.48 0.66
CA GLU A 73 18.06 -19.68 0.92
C GLU A 73 18.72 -18.34 1.27
N LEU A 74 19.27 -18.23 2.49
CA LEU A 74 19.93 -16.99 2.97
C LEU A 74 21.43 -16.96 2.65
N ALA A 75 22.05 -18.13 2.61
CA ALA A 75 23.47 -18.33 2.38
C ALA A 75 23.65 -19.71 1.74
N PRO A 76 24.80 -20.00 1.09
CA PRO A 76 25.01 -21.26 0.39
C PRO A 76 24.72 -22.48 1.27
N GLY A 77 23.65 -23.22 0.94
CA GLY A 77 23.22 -24.42 1.67
C GLY A 77 22.46 -24.16 2.99
N VAL A 78 22.02 -22.93 3.26
CA VAL A 78 21.19 -22.57 4.41
C VAL A 78 19.79 -22.21 3.95
N GLU A 79 18.91 -23.19 4.01
CA GLU A 79 17.49 -23.05 3.68
C GLU A 79 16.65 -22.82 4.94
N ILE A 80 15.78 -21.81 4.89
CA ILE A 80 14.85 -21.50 5.97
C ILE A 80 13.42 -21.43 5.47
N LYS A 81 12.48 -21.82 6.33
CA LYS A 81 11.06 -21.68 6.08
C LYS A 81 10.56 -20.37 6.64
N VAL A 82 9.98 -19.54 5.78
CA VAL A 82 9.43 -18.24 6.14
C VAL A 82 7.98 -18.16 5.70
N HIS A 83 7.18 -17.40 6.44
CA HIS A 83 5.81 -17.14 6.03
C HIS A 83 5.81 -16.32 4.73
N SER A 84 4.87 -16.58 3.83
CA SER A 84 4.73 -15.84 2.56
C SER A 84 4.65 -14.31 2.76
N GLN A 85 3.99 -13.87 3.84
CA GLN A 85 3.88 -12.45 4.25
C GLN A 85 5.21 -11.82 4.69
N ALA A 86 6.23 -12.62 4.99
CA ALA A 86 7.53 -12.11 5.40
C ALA A 86 8.34 -11.56 4.21
N ILE A 87 7.91 -11.77 2.96
CA ILE A 87 8.55 -11.30 1.74
C ILE A 87 8.03 -9.89 1.42
N LEU A 88 8.87 -8.85 1.59
CA LEU A 88 8.45 -7.45 1.38
C LEU A 88 8.51 -7.04 -0.09
N ARG A 89 9.57 -7.48 -0.78
CA ARG A 89 9.84 -7.12 -2.16
C ARG A 89 10.66 -8.20 -2.83
N VAL A 90 10.31 -8.50 -4.07
CA VAL A 90 11.16 -9.23 -4.99
C VAL A 90 12.16 -8.22 -5.54
N VAL A 91 13.44 -8.42 -5.28
CA VAL A 91 14.52 -7.65 -5.88
C VAL A 91 14.69 -8.18 -7.29
N SER A 92 14.07 -7.50 -8.25
CA SER A 92 14.43 -7.67 -9.66
C SER A 92 15.89 -7.22 -9.79
N PRO A 93 16.81 -8.04 -10.36
CA PRO A 93 18.23 -7.71 -10.47
C PRO A 93 18.55 -6.48 -11.35
N THR A 94 17.52 -5.76 -11.80
CA THR A 94 17.64 -4.49 -12.54
C THR A 94 17.46 -3.25 -11.63
N GLU A 95 16.94 -3.37 -10.41
CA GLU A 95 16.55 -2.22 -9.55
C GLU A 95 17.39 -2.11 -8.27
N GLY A 96 18.70 -2.27 -8.39
CA GLY A 96 19.66 -1.93 -7.32
C GLY A 96 19.96 -0.42 -7.23
N ALA A 97 19.45 0.39 -8.15
CA ALA A 97 19.62 1.84 -8.16
C ALA A 97 18.23 2.49 -8.02
N VAL A 98 18.05 3.28 -6.96
CA VAL A 98 16.93 4.23 -6.87
C VAL A 98 16.97 5.08 -8.14
N SER A 99 15.92 5.03 -8.96
CA SER A 99 15.89 5.77 -10.22
C SER A 99 15.71 7.25 -9.92
N GLU A 100 16.20 8.12 -10.81
CA GLU A 100 15.94 9.56 -10.76
C GLU A 100 14.42 9.85 -10.71
N ASP A 101 13.63 8.98 -11.36
CA ASP A 101 12.17 9.04 -11.32
C ASP A 101 11.58 8.79 -9.91
N ASP A 102 12.19 7.92 -9.11
CA ASP A 102 11.75 7.64 -7.73
C ASP A 102 12.04 8.83 -6.81
N TYR A 103 13.17 9.51 -7.02
CA TYR A 103 13.51 10.74 -6.29
C TYR A 103 12.55 11.87 -6.62
N LEU A 104 12.25 12.07 -7.91
CA LEU A 104 11.31 13.10 -8.37
C LEU A 104 9.89 12.85 -7.84
N ALA A 105 9.45 11.59 -7.79
CA ALA A 105 8.16 11.23 -7.23
C ALA A 105 8.07 11.50 -5.71
N ALA A 106 9.15 11.22 -4.98
CA ALA A 106 9.22 11.51 -3.55
C ALA A 106 9.20 13.03 -3.27
N GLU A 107 9.93 13.83 -4.05
CA GLU A 107 9.92 15.29 -3.94
C GLU A 107 8.55 15.89 -4.23
N GLN A 108 7.86 15.45 -5.30
CA GLN A 108 6.50 15.90 -5.61
C GLN A 108 5.51 15.61 -4.47
N SER A 109 5.60 14.41 -3.87
CA SER A 109 4.72 14.06 -2.74
C SER A 109 4.98 14.92 -1.50
N HIS A 110 6.23 15.37 -1.31
CA HIS A 110 6.59 16.25 -0.21
C HIS A 110 6.11 17.68 -0.46
N GLU A 111 6.22 18.19 -1.69
CA GLU A 111 5.71 19.50 -2.08
C GLU A 111 4.19 19.57 -1.94
N GLU A 112 3.46 18.55 -2.40
CA GLU A 112 1.99 18.47 -2.26
C GLU A 112 1.57 18.47 -0.78
N TYR A 113 2.28 17.72 0.07
CA TYR A 113 2.04 17.75 1.52
C TYR A 113 2.34 19.13 2.11
N ALA A 114 3.45 19.76 1.74
CA ALA A 114 3.83 21.07 2.25
C ALA A 114 2.84 22.17 1.83
N GLU A 115 2.33 22.11 0.60
CA GLU A 115 1.30 23.01 0.09
C GLU A 115 -0.03 22.80 0.80
N ALA A 116 -0.48 21.56 0.98
CA ALA A 116 -1.72 21.25 1.70
C ALA A 116 -1.65 21.67 3.18
N VAL A 117 -0.47 21.62 3.81
CA VAL A 117 -0.25 22.18 5.16
C VAL A 117 -0.28 23.71 5.14
N ALA A 118 0.33 24.35 4.13
CA ALA A 118 0.38 25.80 4.02
C ALA A 118 -1.00 26.43 3.75
N ASP A 119 -1.82 25.78 2.92
CA ASP A 119 -3.19 26.17 2.63
C ASP A 119 -4.16 25.82 3.78
N GLY A 120 -3.68 25.08 4.79
CA GLY A 120 -4.44 24.69 5.96
C GLY A 120 -5.50 23.62 5.67
N GLU A 121 -5.40 22.92 4.54
CA GLU A 121 -6.24 21.77 4.22
C GLU A 121 -5.95 20.58 5.14
N ILE A 122 -4.68 20.43 5.51
CA ILE A 122 -4.22 19.45 6.49
C ILE A 122 -3.36 20.10 7.56
N THR A 123 -3.31 19.48 8.73
CA THR A 123 -2.45 19.88 9.84
C THR A 123 -1.13 19.13 9.74
N SER A 124 -0.03 19.80 10.08
CA SER A 124 1.28 19.17 10.10
C SER A 124 1.37 18.16 11.23
N ILE A 125 1.96 17.00 10.95
CA ILE A 125 2.29 15.98 11.96
C ILE A 125 3.00 16.56 13.19
N SER A 126 3.83 17.58 13.01
CA SER A 126 4.54 18.24 14.13
C SER A 126 3.60 19.04 15.03
N ASP A 127 2.59 19.67 14.45
CA ASP A 127 1.59 20.45 15.19
C ASP A 127 0.59 19.54 15.89
N ASP A 128 0.20 18.43 15.26
CA ASP A 128 -0.65 17.41 15.86
C ASP A 128 -0.01 16.80 17.12
N ARG A 129 1.28 16.48 17.04
CA ARG A 129 2.03 15.97 18.20
C ARG A 129 2.16 17.02 19.31
N ARG A 130 2.32 18.29 18.95
CA ARG A 130 2.39 19.39 19.92
C ARG A 130 1.03 19.59 20.61
N ALA A 131 -0.07 19.54 19.87
CA ALA A 131 -1.43 19.64 20.41
C ALA A 131 -1.73 18.45 21.35
N ALA A 132 -1.40 17.22 20.92
CA ALA A 132 -1.57 16.03 21.74
C ALA A 132 -0.79 16.11 23.08
N GLY A 133 0.47 16.55 23.04
CA GLY A 133 1.27 16.73 24.25
C GLY A 133 0.81 17.88 25.16
N ALA A 134 0.15 18.90 24.60
CA ALA A 134 -0.44 19.99 25.40
C ALA A 134 -1.72 19.56 26.14
N HIS A 135 -2.50 18.63 25.58
CA HIS A 135 -3.67 18.05 26.25
C HIS A 135 -3.30 17.18 27.45
N GLU A 136 -2.12 16.58 27.45
CA GLU A 136 -1.64 15.72 28.55
C GLU A 136 -1.06 16.53 29.74
N ALA A 137 -0.67 17.79 29.51
CA ALA A 137 -0.10 18.66 30.54
C ALA A 137 -1.13 19.47 31.36
N ILE A 138 -2.42 19.41 31.00
CA ILE A 138 -3.52 20.13 31.67
C ILE A 138 -4.44 19.13 32.38
N ASP A 139 -3.88 18.33 33.28
CA ASP A 139 -4.65 17.70 34.35
C ASP A 139 -4.20 18.28 35.70
N PRO A 140 -4.81 19.38 36.17
CA PRO A 140 -4.50 19.94 37.49
C PRO A 140 -5.03 19.10 38.66
N ASP A 141 -5.76 18.00 38.41
CA ASP A 141 -6.42 17.17 39.44
C ASP A 141 -5.90 15.72 39.48
N ALA A 142 -4.76 15.41 38.85
CA ALA A 142 -4.10 14.12 39.02
C ALA A 142 -3.56 13.98 40.47
N GLU A 143 -4.38 13.43 41.38
CA GLU A 143 -3.96 13.10 42.75
C GLU A 143 -2.79 12.08 42.73
N PRO A 144 -1.72 12.30 43.53
CA PRO A 144 -0.57 11.39 43.59
C PRO A 144 -0.92 10.15 44.44
N GLY A 145 -1.51 9.15 43.80
CA GLY A 145 -1.98 7.91 44.41
C GLY A 145 -0.99 6.74 44.34
N LYS A 146 0.09 6.82 45.13
CA LYS A 146 0.90 5.77 45.82
C LYS A 146 1.28 4.42 45.14
N PRO A 147 2.51 3.93 45.44
CA PRO A 147 3.06 2.68 44.90
C PRO A 147 2.46 1.45 45.60
N GLN A 148 2.25 0.36 44.85
CA GLN A 148 2.09 -0.97 45.42
C GLN A 148 3.02 -1.95 44.70
N ALA A 149 3.64 -2.75 45.55
CA ALA A 149 4.86 -3.54 45.37
C ALA A 149 4.80 -4.66 44.33
#